data_AF-A0A5B7C671-F1
#
_entry.id   AF-A0A5B7C671-F1
#
_cell.length_a   1.000
_cell.length_b   1.000
_cell.length_c   1.000
_cell.angle_alpha   90.00
_cell.angle_beta   90.00
_cell.angle_gamma   90.00
#
_symmetry.space_group_name_H-M   'P 1'
#
loop_
_entity.id
_entity.type
_entity.pdbx_description
1 polymer ?
#
loop_
_entity_poly.entity_id
_entity_poly.type
_entity_poly.pdbx_seq_one_letter_code
_entity_poly.pdbx_strand_id
1 'polypeptide(L)'
;KAHVYFLPFSVASMVHYIYVSDSHDWIPMRQTVRDYVNLIAGKYPYWNRSLAADHFMLACHDWGPELSNSVPYLYKNAIRALCNANTSERFNPSKDVSFPEILLPGGRTEGLLGGPSPSQRPILVFFAGGLHGPIRPVLLEHWENKDEDVQVH
;
A
#
# COMPACT_ATOMS: atom_id res chain seq x y z
N LYS A 1 20.82 14.04 -11.40
CA LYS A 1 21.02 13.49 -10.03
C LYS A 1 19.65 13.06 -9.50
N ALA A 2 19.50 11.85 -8.97
CA ALA A 2 18.25 11.42 -8.36
C ALA A 2 18.10 11.98 -6.94
N HIS A 3 16.87 12.37 -6.56
CA HIS A 3 16.55 12.88 -5.23
C HIS A 3 16.06 11.78 -4.28
N VAL A 4 15.34 10.78 -4.81
CA VAL A 4 14.80 9.64 -4.07
C VAL A 4 14.99 8.35 -4.86
N TYR A 5 15.04 7.21 -4.16
CA TYR A 5 15.33 5.89 -4.72
C TYR A 5 14.18 4.92 -4.43
N PHE A 6 13.58 4.36 -5.48
CA PHE A 6 12.47 3.42 -5.33
C PHE A 6 12.97 2.01 -4.99
N LEU A 7 12.26 1.31 -4.10
CA LEU A 7 12.43 -0.11 -3.79
C LEU A 7 11.31 -0.91 -4.47
N PRO A 8 11.54 -1.50 -5.66
CA PRO A 8 10.50 -2.11 -6.48
C PRO A 8 10.16 -3.55 -6.04
N PHE A 9 9.84 -3.77 -4.77
CA PHE A 9 9.22 -5.02 -4.32
C PHE A 9 7.74 -4.80 -4.07
N SER A 10 6.92 -5.84 -4.31
CA SER A 10 5.47 -5.77 -4.24
C SER A 10 4.95 -6.63 -3.08
N VAL A 11 4.31 -5.99 -2.10
CA VAL A 11 3.65 -6.69 -0.98
C VAL A 11 2.51 -7.57 -1.49
N ALA A 12 1.72 -7.08 -2.45
CA ALA A 12 0.63 -7.87 -3.05
C ALA A 12 1.16 -9.13 -3.77
N SER A 13 2.31 -9.03 -4.44
CA SER A 13 2.95 -10.20 -5.07
C SER A 13 3.48 -11.18 -4.02
N MET A 14 4.01 -10.69 -2.89
CA MET A 14 4.42 -11.57 -1.78
C MET A 14 3.22 -12.31 -1.19
N VAL A 15 2.08 -11.64 -1.02
CA VAL A 15 0.84 -12.29 -0.57
C VAL A 15 0.42 -13.39 -1.55
N HIS A 16 0.51 -13.14 -2.85
CA HIS A 16 0.06 -14.10 -3.85
C HIS A 16 1.01 -15.31 -4.04
N TYR A 17 2.32 -15.10 -3.95
CA TYR A 17 3.32 -16.12 -4.32
C TYR A 17 4.11 -16.71 -3.16
N ILE A 18 4.15 -16.04 -2.00
CA ILE A 18 5.00 -16.43 -0.86
C ILE A 18 4.15 -16.81 0.35
N TYR A 19 3.06 -16.08 0.61
CA TYR A 19 2.20 -16.39 1.75
C TYR A 19 1.42 -17.68 1.53
N VAL A 20 1.38 -18.52 2.57
CA VAL A 20 0.54 -19.71 2.61
C VAL A 20 -0.73 -19.37 3.37
N SER A 21 -1.89 -19.48 2.73
CA SER A 21 -3.19 -19.19 3.35
C SER A 21 -3.34 -19.93 4.68
N ASP A 22 -3.91 -19.24 5.67
CA ASP A 22 -4.21 -19.78 7.02
C ASP A 22 -3.01 -20.21 7.86
N SER A 23 -1.77 -20.10 7.34
CA SER A 23 -0.56 -20.43 8.08
C SER A 23 -0.28 -19.47 9.23
N HIS A 24 -0.78 -18.23 9.13
CA HIS A 24 -0.41 -17.11 10.01
C HIS A 24 1.11 -16.86 10.08
N ASP A 25 1.88 -17.40 9.13
CA ASP A 25 3.33 -17.28 9.09
C ASP A 25 3.78 -16.20 8.11
N TRP A 26 4.40 -15.16 8.67
CA TRP A 26 4.91 -14.01 7.92
C TRP A 26 6.41 -14.11 7.70
N ILE A 27 7.08 -15.11 8.27
CA ILE A 27 8.54 -15.27 8.22
C ILE A 27 9.05 -15.29 6.77
N PRO A 28 8.47 -16.05 5.82
CA PRO A 28 8.97 -16.08 4.44
C PRO A 28 8.93 -14.71 3.75
N MET A 29 7.85 -13.95 3.95
CA MET A 29 7.72 -12.60 3.37
C MET A 29 8.67 -11.60 4.03
N ARG A 30 8.78 -11.61 5.36
CA ARG A 30 9.73 -10.77 6.10
C ARG A 30 11.17 -11.05 5.66
N GLN A 31 11.53 -12.32 5.47
CA GLN A 31 12.84 -12.73 5.00
C GLN A 31 13.10 -12.23 3.57
N THR A 32 12.11 -12.34 2.69
CA THR A 32 12.20 -11.83 1.30
C THR A 32 12.51 -10.33 1.27
N VAL A 33 11.83 -9.52 2.10
CA VAL A 33 12.10 -8.08 2.20
C VAL A 33 13.51 -7.81 2.72
N ARG A 34 13.95 -8.51 3.77
CA ARG A 34 15.31 -8.37 4.32
C ARG A 34 16.37 -8.69 3.28
N ASP A 35 16.23 -9.81 2.59
CA ASP A 35 17.22 -10.27 1.61
C ASP A 35 17.28 -9.31 0.42
N TYR A 36 16.13 -8.83 -0.05
CA TYR A 36 16.07 -7.81 -1.10
C TYR A 36 16.81 -6.53 -0.70
N VAL A 37 16.52 -6.00 0.50
CA VAL A 37 17.18 -4.80 1.00
C VAL A 37 18.69 -5.02 1.19
N ASN A 38 19.10 -6.15 1.75
CA ASN A 38 20.51 -6.47 1.96
C ASN A 38 21.26 -6.56 0.62
N LEU A 39 20.63 -7.13 -0.41
CA LEU A 39 21.18 -7.16 -1.77
C LEU A 39 21.39 -5.74 -2.31
N ILE A 40 20.39 -4.86 -2.19
CA ILE A 40 20.49 -3.46 -2.63
C ILE A 40 21.58 -2.72 -1.85
N ALA A 41 21.65 -2.92 -0.54
CA ALA A 41 22.63 -2.31 0.35
C ALA A 41 24.07 -2.75 0.08
N GLY A 42 24.27 -4.01 -0.31
CA GLY A 42 25.58 -4.53 -0.72
C GLY A 42 25.99 -4.12 -2.13
N LYS A 43 25.03 -3.99 -3.05
CA LYS A 43 25.30 -3.70 -4.46
C LYS A 43 25.46 -2.21 -4.77
N TYR A 44 24.69 -1.35 -4.10
CA TYR A 44 24.65 0.08 -4.39
C TYR A 44 25.00 0.92 -3.15
N PRO A 45 25.83 1.96 -3.28
CA PRO A 45 26.25 2.77 -2.14
C PRO A 45 25.11 3.64 -1.58
N TYR A 46 24.00 3.79 -2.31
CA TYR A 46 22.94 4.73 -1.99
C TYR A 46 22.18 4.38 -0.71
N TRP A 47 21.93 3.09 -0.45
CA TRP A 47 21.26 2.65 0.77
C TRP A 47 22.05 3.06 2.02
N ASN A 48 23.35 2.74 2.05
CA ASN A 48 24.20 2.99 3.21
C ASN A 48 24.54 4.48 3.38
N ARG A 49 24.47 5.29 2.32
CA ARG A 49 24.69 6.75 2.39
C ARG A 49 23.69 7.45 3.33
N SER A 50 22.42 7.07 3.24
CA SER A 50 21.31 7.74 3.94
C SER A 50 20.65 6.86 5.00
N LEU A 51 21.09 5.60 5.12
CA LEU A 51 20.38 4.56 5.87
C LEU A 51 18.90 4.54 5.49
N ALA A 52 18.64 4.46 4.19
CA ALA A 52 17.31 4.45 3.55
C ALA A 52 16.48 5.74 3.65
N ALA A 53 16.97 6.84 4.24
CA ALA A 53 16.17 8.06 4.43
C ALA A 53 15.72 8.74 3.12
N ASP A 54 16.41 8.49 2.01
CA ASP A 54 16.03 8.94 0.66
C ASP A 54 15.49 7.79 -0.21
N HIS A 55 15.13 6.66 0.40
CA HIS A 55 14.50 5.54 -0.28
C HIS A 55 13.00 5.54 0.00
N PHE A 56 12.23 5.03 -0.94
CA PHE A 56 10.79 4.85 -0.75
C PHE A 56 10.28 3.51 -1.27
N MET A 57 9.21 3.03 -0.63
CA MET A 57 8.43 1.88 -1.07
C MET A 57 6.96 2.25 -1.23
N LEU A 58 6.25 1.48 -2.04
CA LEU A 58 4.81 1.60 -2.25
C LEU A 58 4.14 0.29 -1.82
N ALA A 59 3.14 0.37 -0.93
CA ALA A 59 2.34 -0.80 -0.57
C ALA A 59 0.89 -0.41 -0.30
N CYS A 60 -0.02 -0.94 -1.12
CA CYS A 60 -1.44 -0.74 -0.88
C CYS A 60 -2.02 -1.78 0.09
N HIS A 61 -1.49 -3.00 0.04
CA HIS A 61 -1.87 -4.04 0.98
C HIS A 61 -1.57 -3.59 2.43
N ASP A 62 -2.51 -3.85 3.33
CA ASP A 62 -2.46 -3.55 4.77
C ASP A 62 -1.25 -4.17 5.50
N TRP A 63 -0.55 -5.11 4.86
CA TRP A 63 0.65 -5.77 5.38
C TRP A 63 1.95 -4.97 5.14
N GLY A 64 1.90 -3.88 4.36
CA GLY A 64 3.04 -3.01 4.08
C GLY A 64 3.78 -2.50 5.34
N PRO A 65 3.08 -1.97 6.36
CA PRO A 65 3.70 -1.57 7.63
C PRO A 65 4.42 -2.72 8.34
N GLU A 66 3.84 -3.93 8.33
CA GLU A 66 4.41 -5.10 9.00
C GLU A 66 5.64 -5.64 8.27
N LEU A 67 5.57 -5.81 6.94
CA LEU A 67 6.72 -6.28 6.17
C LEU A 67 7.88 -5.28 6.18
N SER A 68 7.60 -3.97 6.12
CA SER A 68 8.64 -2.94 6.22
C SER A 68 9.31 -2.91 7.60
N ASN A 69 8.59 -3.28 8.66
CA ASN A 69 9.13 -3.41 10.02
C ASN A 69 10.17 -4.53 10.17
N SER A 70 10.26 -5.46 9.22
CA SER A 70 11.27 -6.51 9.22
C SER A 70 12.71 -6.00 8.99
N VAL A 71 12.86 -4.77 8.49
CA VAL A 71 14.13 -4.09 8.21
C VAL A 71 14.16 -2.76 8.98
N PRO A 72 15.04 -2.59 9.99
CA PRO A 72 15.01 -1.43 10.88
C PRO A 72 15.02 -0.06 10.19
N TYR A 73 15.88 0.13 9.18
CA TYR A 73 16.01 1.40 8.48
C TYR A 73 14.91 1.64 7.44
N LEU A 74 14.35 0.57 6.85
CA LEU A 74 13.17 0.68 5.99
C LEU A 74 11.96 1.18 6.79
N TYR A 75 11.79 0.68 8.01
CA TYR A 75 10.71 1.11 8.88
C TYR A 75 10.93 2.51 9.44
N LYS A 76 12.11 2.78 10.01
CA LYS A 76 12.38 4.01 10.76
C LYS A 76 12.63 5.21 9.86
N ASN A 77 13.36 5.04 8.76
CA ASN A 77 13.91 6.16 7.98
C ASN A 77 13.26 6.31 6.61
N ALA A 78 13.01 5.21 5.91
CA ALA A 78 12.49 5.28 4.55
C ALA A 78 11.07 5.86 4.49
N ILE A 79 10.77 6.46 3.35
CA ILE A 79 9.44 6.98 3.02
C ILE A 79 8.57 5.79 2.62
N ARG A 80 7.46 5.56 3.32
CA ARG A 80 6.51 4.50 2.94
C ARG A 80 5.26 5.16 2.39
N ALA A 81 5.00 4.95 1.11
CA ALA A 81 3.73 5.30 0.51
C ALA A 81 2.76 4.13 0.73
N LEU A 82 1.73 4.35 1.55
CA LEU A 82 0.82 3.31 2.06
C LEU A 82 -0.64 3.67 1.75
N CYS A 83 -1.46 2.69 1.34
CA CYS A 83 -2.91 2.92 1.25
C CYS A 83 -3.56 2.99 2.63
N ASN A 84 -3.09 2.14 3.54
CA ASN A 84 -3.51 2.16 4.91
C ASN A 84 -2.73 3.23 5.69
N ALA A 85 -3.42 4.34 6.01
CA ALA A 85 -2.88 5.46 6.78
C ALA A 85 -3.20 5.38 8.29
N ASN A 86 -3.53 4.20 8.80
CA ASN A 86 -3.91 3.99 10.19
C ASN A 86 -2.69 4.07 11.12
N THR A 87 -2.65 5.11 11.97
CA THR A 87 -1.56 5.33 12.93
C THR A 87 -1.45 4.23 13.99
N SER A 88 -2.56 3.56 14.30
CA SER A 88 -2.57 2.40 15.21
C SER A 88 -1.92 1.16 14.59
N GLU A 89 -1.81 1.13 13.25
CA GLU A 89 -1.20 0.04 12.48
C GLU A 89 0.17 0.45 11.91
N ARG A 90 0.88 1.29 12.68
CA ARG A 90 2.27 1.71 12.43
C ARG A 90 2.47 2.64 11.22
N PHE A 91 1.42 3.30 10.74
CA PHE A 91 1.59 4.47 9.88
C PHE A 91 2.20 5.62 10.69
N ASN A 92 3.19 6.31 10.14
CA ASN A 92 3.85 7.45 10.77
C ASN A 92 3.66 8.72 9.92
N PRO A 93 2.75 9.64 10.32
CA PRO A 93 2.45 10.86 9.58
C PRO A 93 3.64 11.81 9.39
N SER A 94 4.71 11.67 10.19
CA SER A 94 5.91 12.52 10.06
C SER A 94 6.79 12.16 8.86
N LYS A 95 6.60 10.98 8.24
CA LYS A 95 7.45 10.51 7.13
C LYS A 95 6.74 9.66 6.07
N ASP A 96 5.65 9.00 6.42
CA ASP A 96 4.90 8.16 5.50
C ASP A 96 3.91 9.02 4.71
N VAL A 97 3.56 8.54 3.52
CA VAL A 97 2.64 9.21 2.60
C VAL A 97 1.42 8.32 2.42
N SER A 98 0.22 8.86 2.61
CA SER A 98 -1.00 8.14 2.24
C SER A 98 -1.26 8.27 0.74
N PHE A 99 -1.77 7.21 0.12
CA PHE A 99 -2.26 7.27 -1.26
C PHE A 99 -3.56 6.45 -1.38
N PRO A 100 -4.45 6.75 -2.33
CA PRO A 100 -5.70 6.01 -2.47
C PRO A 100 -5.44 4.59 -2.94
N GLU A 101 -6.29 3.65 -2.53
CA GLU A 101 -6.30 2.32 -3.11
C GLU A 101 -6.61 2.38 -4.60
N ILE A 102 -5.84 1.61 -5.37
CA ILE A 102 -6.01 1.52 -6.82
C ILE A 102 -6.19 0.04 -7.15
N LEU A 103 -7.35 -0.30 -7.68
CA LEU A 103 -7.57 -1.60 -8.30
C LEU A 103 -6.77 -1.67 -9.61
N LEU A 104 -5.81 -2.59 -9.69
CA LEU A 104 -4.99 -2.84 -10.88
C LEU A 104 -5.32 -4.24 -11.45
N PRO A 105 -6.33 -4.39 -12.32
CA PRO A 105 -6.65 -5.66 -12.94
C PRO A 105 -5.43 -6.24 -13.67
N GLY A 106 -5.02 -7.47 -13.30
CA GLY A 106 -3.83 -8.11 -13.85
C GLY A 106 -2.51 -7.37 -13.59
N GLY A 107 -2.49 -6.42 -12.64
CA GLY A 107 -1.30 -5.61 -12.31
C GLY A 107 -0.93 -4.57 -13.37
N ARG A 108 -1.86 -4.21 -14.26
CA ARG A 108 -1.63 -3.25 -15.35
C ARG A 108 -2.45 -1.98 -15.17
N THR A 109 -1.99 -0.91 -15.79
CA THR A 109 -2.71 0.38 -15.86
C THR A 109 -3.52 0.54 -17.15
N GLU A 110 -3.50 -0.47 -18.02
CA GLU A 110 -4.27 -0.50 -19.27
C GLU A 110 -5.77 -0.33 -18.97
N GLY A 111 -6.39 0.69 -19.57
CA GLY A 111 -7.82 1.00 -19.35
C GLY A 111 -8.15 1.72 -18.04
N LEU A 112 -7.20 1.96 -17.14
CA LEU A 112 -7.42 2.72 -15.89
C LEU A 112 -7.30 4.23 -16.08
N LEU A 113 -6.61 4.66 -17.14
CA LEU A 113 -6.45 6.07 -17.48
C LEU A 113 -7.56 6.49 -18.45
N GLY A 114 -8.29 7.55 -18.10
CA GLY A 114 -9.40 8.07 -18.90
C GLY A 114 -10.63 8.38 -18.04
N GLY A 115 -11.80 8.41 -18.69
CA GLY A 115 -13.08 8.73 -18.06
C GLY A 115 -13.47 10.21 -18.15
N PRO A 116 -14.69 10.54 -17.72
CA PRO A 116 -15.19 11.91 -17.74
C PRO A 116 -14.34 12.82 -16.84
N SER A 117 -14.20 14.09 -17.27
CA SER A 117 -13.63 15.15 -16.45
C SER A 117 -14.38 15.28 -15.11
N PRO A 118 -13.77 15.85 -14.05
CA PRO A 118 -14.44 15.99 -12.76
C PRO A 118 -15.86 16.59 -12.83
N SER A 119 -16.12 17.52 -13.76
CA SER A 119 -17.44 18.15 -13.96
C SER A 119 -18.46 17.29 -14.70
N GLN A 120 -18.04 16.17 -15.30
CA GLN A 120 -18.87 15.25 -16.08
C GLN A 120 -19.05 13.89 -15.39
N ARG A 121 -18.47 13.71 -14.19
CA ARG A 121 -18.62 12.46 -13.43
C ARG A 121 -20.04 12.42 -12.84
N PRO A 122 -20.84 11.37 -13.12
CA PRO A 122 -22.22 11.28 -12.64
C PRO A 122 -22.34 10.76 -11.21
N ILE A 123 -21.24 10.28 -10.61
CA ILE A 123 -21.22 9.69 -9.27
C ILE A 123 -20.28 10.53 -8.41
N LEU A 124 -20.76 10.98 -7.25
CA LEU A 124 -19.99 11.75 -6.28
C LEU A 124 -19.10 10.85 -5.42
N VAL A 125 -19.65 9.73 -4.95
CA VAL A 125 -18.95 8.78 -4.07
C VAL A 125 -19.20 7.35 -4.54
N PHE A 126 -18.13 6.55 -4.58
CA PHE A 126 -18.20 5.11 -4.85
C PHE A 126 -17.39 4.34 -3.81
N PHE A 127 -17.99 3.27 -3.27
CA PHE A 127 -17.33 2.32 -2.39
C PHE A 127 -17.83 0.90 -2.69
N ALA A 128 -16.91 -0.07 -2.77
CA ALA A 128 -17.23 -1.48 -2.96
C ALA A 128 -16.21 -2.37 -2.21
N GLY A 129 -16.64 -3.53 -1.68
CA GLY A 129 -15.71 -4.54 -1.12
C GLY A 129 -16.37 -5.58 -0.20
N GLY A 130 -15.60 -6.21 0.71
CA GLY A 130 -16.14 -7.12 1.74
C GLY A 130 -16.52 -6.42 3.06
N LEU A 131 -17.45 -6.99 3.83
CA LEU A 131 -17.93 -6.46 5.12
C LEU A 131 -16.85 -6.53 6.22
N HIS A 132 -15.88 -5.62 6.16
CA HIS A 132 -14.74 -5.54 7.07
C HIS A 132 -14.68 -4.20 7.81
N GLY A 133 -14.36 -4.27 9.10
CA GLY A 133 -14.19 -3.09 9.96
C GLY A 133 -15.49 -2.45 10.44
N PRO A 134 -15.41 -1.54 11.43
CA PRO A 134 -16.59 -0.96 12.09
C PRO A 134 -17.30 0.12 11.28
N ILE A 135 -16.61 0.78 10.35
CA ILE A 135 -17.16 1.88 9.55
C ILE A 135 -18.15 1.35 8.49
N ARG A 136 -17.86 0.19 7.91
CA ARG A 136 -18.57 -0.28 6.73
C ARG A 136 -20.05 -0.60 6.95
N PRO A 137 -20.47 -1.26 8.05
CA PRO A 137 -21.88 -1.42 8.36
C PRO A 137 -22.62 -0.08 8.41
N VAL A 138 -21.98 0.97 8.95
CA VAL A 138 -22.56 2.32 9.01
C VAL A 138 -22.71 2.91 7.62
N LEU A 139 -21.73 2.74 6.72
CA LEU A 139 -21.83 3.22 5.33
C LEU A 139 -22.99 2.55 4.58
N LEU A 140 -23.12 1.23 4.71
CA LEU A 140 -24.20 0.48 4.07
C LEU A 140 -25.56 0.89 4.64
N GLU A 141 -25.68 0.95 5.97
CA GLU A 141 -26.90 1.41 6.62
C GLU A 141 -27.31 2.81 6.15
N HIS A 142 -26.38 3.73 5.92
CA HIS A 142 -26.71 5.11 5.54
C HIS A 142 -26.98 5.29 4.05
N TRP A 143 -26.27 4.58 3.16
CA TRP A 143 -26.25 4.90 1.72
C TRP A 143 -26.58 3.74 0.78
N GLU A 144 -26.54 2.49 1.21
CA GLU A 144 -26.82 1.36 0.32
C GLU A 144 -28.22 1.49 -0.29
N ASN A 145 -28.27 1.64 -1.62
CA ASN A 145 -29.51 1.83 -2.38
C ASN A 145 -30.37 3.03 -1.92
N LYS A 146 -29.76 4.07 -1.33
CA LYS A 146 -30.47 5.25 -0.79
C LYS A 146 -30.19 6.56 -1.51
N ASP A 147 -29.11 6.64 -2.27
CA ASP A 147 -28.68 7.85 -2.97
C ASP A 147 -28.04 7.46 -4.32
N GLU A 148 -28.48 8.08 -5.42
CA GLU A 148 -27.98 7.77 -6.77
C GLU A 148 -26.57 8.32 -7.01
N ASP A 149 -26.21 9.42 -6.31
CA ASP A 149 -24.90 10.07 -6.39
C ASP A 149 -23.87 9.40 -5.45
N VAL A 150 -24.33 8.65 -4.45
CA VAL A 150 -23.50 7.95 -3.46
C VAL A 150 -23.73 6.44 -3.53
N GLN A 151 -22.85 5.75 -4.25
CA GLN A 151 -22.96 4.31 -4.50
C GLN A 151 -22.08 3.52 -3.53
N VAL A 152 -22.72 2.85 -2.58
CA VAL A 152 -22.06 1.96 -1.60
C VAL A 152 -22.55 0.52 -1.83
N HIS A 153 -21.60 -0.39 -2.12
CA HIS A 153 -21.81 -1.82 -2.43
C HIS A 153 -20.97 -2.72 -1.51
#